data_AF-A0A1I5FFE3-F1
#
_entry.id   AF-A0A1I5FFE3-F1
#
_cell.length_a   1.000
_cell.length_b   1.000
_cell.length_c   1.000
_cell.angle_alpha   90.00
_cell.angle_beta   90.00
_cell.angle_gamma   90.00
#
_symmetry.space_group_name_H-M   'P 1'
#
loop_
_entity.id
_entity.type
_entity.pdbx_description
1 polymer ?
#
loop_
_entity_poly.entity_id
_entity_poly.type
_entity_poly.pdbx_seq_one_letter_code
_entity_poly.pdbx_strand_id
1 'polypeptide(L)'
;MPGDGEGVDRRLFISEVVWIAPGDGEDLVPLRRADDPEAWERLVAADESVVTQVDDDDPGKWGVHFPTSSSTAPWLMRRMIEALDLAPGMAVLEIATGTGYNAALLAEAGAVVTTVEIDARLANEAPWWHWTSPAAPPVDTSSTTSPSSCHYVANA
;
A
#
# COMPACT_ATOMS: atom_id res chain seq x y z
N MET A 1 -10.50 -11.31 19.74
CA MET A 1 -10.48 -10.69 18.41
C MET A 1 -11.93 -10.51 17.99
N PRO A 2 -12.45 -9.30 17.77
CA PRO A 2 -13.51 -9.19 16.76
C PRO A 2 -12.83 -9.56 15.43
N GLY A 3 -13.31 -10.47 14.60
CA GLY A 3 -14.68 -10.87 14.36
C GLY A 3 -14.92 -10.65 12.86
N ASP A 4 -14.78 -11.71 12.06
CA ASP A 4 -15.61 -12.00 10.90
C ASP A 4 -16.10 -10.84 10.01
N GLY A 5 -15.18 -10.29 9.20
CA GLY A 5 -15.49 -9.69 7.90
C GLY A 5 -15.55 -8.16 7.86
N GLU A 6 -14.44 -7.55 7.40
CA GLU A 6 -14.31 -6.40 6.48
C GLU A 6 -12.99 -5.68 6.79
N GLY A 7 -11.87 -6.37 6.61
CA GLY A 7 -10.56 -5.71 6.60
C GLY A 7 -10.36 -5.00 5.26
N VAL A 8 -9.51 -3.98 5.23
CA VAL A 8 -9.13 -3.30 3.98
C VAL A 8 -8.64 -4.34 2.98
N ASP A 9 -9.32 -4.39 1.83
CA ASP A 9 -9.02 -5.34 0.76
C ASP A 9 -7.72 -4.95 0.05
N ARG A 10 -6.64 -5.68 0.36
CA ARG A 10 -5.30 -5.44 -0.21
C ARG A 10 -5.29 -5.41 -1.73
N ARG A 11 -6.16 -6.18 -2.39
CA ARG A 11 -6.23 -6.25 -3.87
C ARG A 11 -6.55 -4.90 -4.51
N LEU A 12 -7.22 -4.00 -3.78
CA LEU A 12 -7.52 -2.66 -4.27
C LEU A 12 -6.30 -1.74 -4.29
N PHE A 13 -5.21 -2.12 -3.62
CA PHE A 13 -4.01 -1.31 -3.47
C PHE A 13 -2.81 -1.87 -4.25
N ILE A 14 -2.87 -3.13 -4.70
CA ILE A 14 -1.77 -3.72 -5.48
C ILE A 14 -2.00 -3.50 -6.97
N SER A 15 -0.96 -3.08 -7.67
CA SER A 15 -1.00 -2.86 -9.12
C SER A 15 -1.13 -4.17 -9.92
N GLU A 16 -1.52 -4.04 -11.19
CA GLU A 16 -1.64 -5.15 -12.12
C GLU A 16 -0.30 -5.88 -12.39
N VAL A 17 0.84 -5.25 -12.07
CA VAL A 17 2.17 -5.84 -12.17
C VAL A 17 2.81 -5.95 -10.79
N VAL A 18 3.31 -7.14 -10.46
CA VAL A 18 4.11 -7.39 -9.26
C VAL A 18 5.40 -8.07 -9.68
N TRP A 19 6.44 -8.02 -8.84
CA TRP A 19 7.74 -8.60 -9.16
C TRP A 19 8.00 -9.80 -8.26
N ILE A 20 8.40 -10.91 -8.86
CA ILE A 20 8.63 -12.18 -8.17
C ILE A 20 10.04 -12.68 -8.44
N ALA A 21 10.64 -13.35 -7.45
CA ALA A 21 11.84 -14.14 -7.65
C ALA A 21 11.41 -15.57 -8.07
N PRO A 22 11.75 -16.04 -9.28
CA PRO A 22 11.39 -17.39 -9.71
C PRO A 22 12.13 -18.49 -8.91
N GLY A 23 13.28 -18.15 -8.33
CA GLY A 23 14.07 -19.02 -7.48
C GLY A 23 15.06 -18.24 -6.61
N ASP A 24 15.68 -18.93 -5.66
CA ASP A 24 16.68 -18.33 -4.77
C ASP A 24 17.88 -17.79 -5.56
N GLY A 25 18.13 -16.49 -5.43
CA GLY A 25 19.23 -15.82 -6.12
C GLY A 25 18.97 -15.55 -7.61
N GLU A 26 17.77 -15.83 -8.11
CA GLU A 26 17.34 -15.41 -9.44
C GLU A 26 16.85 -13.96 -9.43
N ASP A 27 16.96 -13.30 -10.57
CA ASP A 27 16.52 -11.92 -10.75
C ASP A 27 14.99 -11.81 -10.62
N LEU A 28 14.51 -10.63 -10.20
CA LEU A 28 13.08 -10.36 -10.16
C LEU A 28 12.52 -10.28 -11.58
N VAL A 29 11.42 -10.98 -11.82
CA VAL A 29 10.69 -10.94 -13.08
C VAL A 29 9.28 -10.38 -12.87
N PRO A 30 8.74 -9.62 -13.84
CA PRO A 30 7.40 -9.08 -13.72
C PRO A 30 6.37 -10.20 -13.91
N LEU A 31 5.48 -10.35 -12.94
CA LEU A 31 4.24 -11.09 -13.03
C LEU A 31 3.10 -10.11 -13.28
N ARG A 32 2.46 -10.20 -14.45
CA ARG A 32 1.27 -9.41 -14.77
C ARG A 32 0.02 -10.22 -14.48
N ARG A 33 -0.97 -9.59 -13.83
CA ARG A 33 -2.28 -10.20 -13.57
C ARG A 33 -2.97 -10.67 -14.85
N ALA A 34 -2.78 -9.97 -15.97
CA ALA A 34 -3.34 -10.37 -17.25
C ALA A 34 -2.75 -11.67 -17.80
N ASP A 35 -1.49 -11.98 -17.47
CA ASP A 35 -0.78 -13.16 -17.97
C ASP A 35 -1.07 -14.40 -17.11
N ASP A 36 -1.14 -14.23 -15.78
CA ASP A 36 -1.52 -15.29 -14.83
C ASP A 36 -2.32 -14.69 -13.65
N PRO A 37 -3.65 -14.55 -13.80
CA PRO A 37 -4.49 -13.92 -12.79
C PRO A 37 -4.55 -14.75 -11.51
N GLU A 38 -4.49 -16.08 -11.60
CA GLU A 38 -4.56 -16.92 -10.41
C GLU A 38 -3.28 -16.83 -9.58
N ALA A 39 -2.10 -16.78 -10.21
CA ALA A 39 -0.85 -16.56 -9.49
C ALA A 39 -0.80 -15.18 -8.84
N TRP A 40 -1.24 -14.14 -9.56
CA TRP A 40 -1.34 -12.79 -9.01
C TRP A 40 -2.27 -12.75 -7.79
N GLU A 41 -3.48 -13.32 -7.89
CA GLU A 41 -4.45 -13.35 -6.79
C GLU A 41 -3.90 -14.10 -5.57
N ARG A 42 -3.23 -15.25 -5.77
CA ARG A 42 -2.60 -16.00 -4.68
C ARG A 42 -1.53 -15.18 -3.96
N LEU A 43 -0.68 -14.47 -4.70
CA LEU A 43 0.40 -13.67 -4.12
C LEU A 43 -0.13 -12.45 -3.36
N VAL A 44 -1.10 -11.74 -3.92
CA VAL A 44 -1.68 -10.55 -3.29
C VAL A 44 -2.50 -10.89 -2.06
N ALA A 45 -3.23 -12.01 -2.09
CA ALA A 45 -3.99 -12.50 -0.94
C ALA A 45 -3.11 -13.14 0.15
N ALA A 46 -1.85 -13.47 -0.16
CA ALA A 46 -0.94 -14.05 0.82
C ALA A 46 -0.63 -13.07 1.95
N ASP A 47 -0.43 -13.63 3.14
CA ASP A 47 0.06 -12.89 4.31
C ASP A 47 1.59 -12.70 4.21
N GLU A 48 2.07 -12.23 3.05
CA GLU A 48 3.49 -12.03 2.72
C GLU A 48 3.71 -10.70 2.00
N SER A 49 4.96 -10.24 1.96
CA SER A 49 5.32 -9.02 1.23
C SER A 49 5.25 -9.25 -0.28
N VAL A 50 4.84 -8.22 -1.01
CA VAL A 50 4.80 -8.24 -2.48
C VAL A 50 5.64 -7.08 -3.00
N VAL A 51 6.61 -7.34 -3.87
CA VAL A 51 7.38 -6.28 -4.55
C VAL A 51 6.50 -5.66 -5.62
N THR A 52 6.33 -4.34 -5.55
CA THR A 52 5.40 -3.58 -6.40
C THR A 52 6.12 -2.69 -7.39
N GLN A 53 7.42 -2.48 -7.20
CA GLN A 53 8.27 -1.72 -8.11
C GLN A 53 9.72 -2.15 -7.97
N VAL A 54 10.45 -2.09 -9.09
CA VAL A 54 11.91 -2.19 -9.16
C VAL A 54 12.50 -0.92 -9.78
N ASP A 55 13.83 -0.78 -9.78
CA ASP A 55 14.52 0.34 -10.42
C ASP A 55 14.32 0.36 -11.95
N ASP A 56 13.82 1.49 -12.47
CA ASP A 56 13.65 1.96 -13.87
C ASP A 56 13.72 0.96 -15.06
N ASP A 57 13.27 -0.29 -14.88
CA ASP A 57 13.37 -1.40 -15.85
C ASP A 57 14.79 -1.58 -16.46
N ASP A 58 15.81 -1.04 -15.79
CA ASP A 58 17.22 -1.17 -16.13
C ASP A 58 17.88 -1.89 -14.95
N PRO A 59 18.35 -3.14 -15.12
CA PRO A 59 19.08 -3.86 -14.08
C PRO A 59 20.37 -3.13 -13.63
N GLY A 60 20.70 -2.03 -14.31
CA GLY A 60 21.57 -0.99 -13.81
C GLY A 60 22.97 -1.50 -13.57
N LYS A 61 23.64 -0.90 -12.59
CA LYS A 61 25.05 -1.19 -12.28
C LYS A 61 25.29 -2.64 -11.82
N TRP A 62 24.27 -3.33 -11.32
CA TRP A 62 24.45 -4.64 -10.69
C TRP A 62 23.89 -5.81 -11.49
N GLY A 63 23.27 -5.56 -12.65
CA GLY A 63 22.81 -6.60 -13.56
C GLY A 63 21.59 -7.38 -13.07
N VAL A 64 20.86 -6.84 -12.09
CA VAL A 64 19.62 -7.38 -11.52
C VAL A 64 18.67 -6.23 -11.17
N HIS A 65 17.36 -6.49 -11.19
CA HIS A 65 16.33 -5.55 -10.76
C HIS A 65 16.31 -5.45 -9.24
N PHE A 66 16.46 -4.24 -8.70
CA PHE A 66 16.36 -3.98 -7.25
C PHE A 66 14.96 -3.56 -6.87
N PRO A 67 14.35 -4.16 -5.84
CA PRO A 67 13.07 -3.72 -5.34
C PRO A 67 13.20 -2.30 -4.76
N THR A 68 12.50 -1.34 -5.36
CA THR A 68 12.42 0.06 -4.92
C THR A 68 11.14 0.34 -4.13
N SER A 69 10.12 -0.51 -4.29
CA SER A 69 8.88 -0.45 -3.51
C SER A 69 8.30 -1.83 -3.27
N SER A 70 7.64 -2.00 -2.12
CA SER A 70 6.89 -3.20 -1.80
C SER A 70 5.66 -2.87 -0.95
N SER A 71 4.65 -3.71 -1.04
CA SER A 71 3.61 -3.79 -0.03
C SER A 71 4.09 -4.74 1.07
N THR A 72 4.38 -4.18 2.24
CA THR A 72 4.75 -4.96 3.45
C THR A 72 3.77 -6.08 3.73
N ALA A 73 4.26 -7.18 4.33
CA ALA A 73 3.43 -8.31 4.69
C ALA A 73 2.29 -7.88 5.65
N PRO A 74 1.02 -8.29 5.41
CA PRO A 74 -0.09 -7.85 6.24
C PRO A 74 0.06 -8.25 7.71
N TRP A 75 0.65 -9.40 8.04
CA TRP A 75 0.93 -9.77 9.43
C TRP A 75 1.86 -8.79 10.14
N LEU A 76 2.85 -8.27 9.42
CA LEU A 76 3.79 -7.32 9.98
C LEU A 76 3.10 -5.96 10.20
N MET A 77 2.29 -5.52 9.23
CA MET A 77 1.46 -4.30 9.39
C MET A 77 0.53 -4.42 10.60
N ARG A 78 -0.17 -5.55 10.78
CA ARG A 78 -1.02 -5.80 11.97
C ARG A 78 -0.21 -5.68 13.26
N ARG A 79 1.00 -6.25 13.32
CA ARG A 79 1.88 -6.15 14.49
C ARG A 79 2.37 -4.73 14.74
N MET A 80 2.66 -3.96 13.69
CA MET A 80 3.05 -2.55 13.80
C MET A 80 1.90 -1.71 14.38
N ILE A 81 0.68 -1.93 13.90
CA ILE A 81 -0.53 -1.25 14.37
C ILE A 81 -0.83 -1.61 15.83
N GLU A 82 -0.75 -2.90 16.19
CA GLU A 82 -0.90 -3.36 17.58
C GLU A 82 0.14 -2.71 18.51
N ALA A 83 1.40 -2.64 18.07
CA ALA A 83 2.48 -2.05 18.86
C ALA A 83 2.36 -0.52 19.00
N LEU A 84 1.69 0.15 18.07
CA LEU A 84 1.46 1.59 18.09
C LEU A 84 0.42 2.00 19.15
N ASP A 85 -0.39 1.05 19.65
CA ASP A 85 -1.44 1.24 20.67
C ASP A 85 -2.36 2.43 20.33
N LEU A 86 -2.85 2.42 19.09
CA LEU A 86 -3.65 3.52 18.53
C LEU A 86 -4.96 3.72 19.28
N ALA A 87 -5.24 4.98 19.62
CA ALA A 87 -6.57 5.44 19.97
C ALA A 87 -7.21 6.18 18.78
N PRO A 88 -8.54 6.09 18.59
CA PRO A 88 -9.23 6.84 17.56
C PRO A 88 -8.93 8.34 17.62
N GLY A 89 -8.64 8.94 16.46
CA GLY A 89 -8.31 10.35 16.30
C GLY A 89 -6.83 10.69 16.50
N MET A 90 -5.96 9.72 16.83
CA MET A 90 -4.52 9.96 16.88
C MET A 90 -3.96 10.31 15.49
N ALA A 91 -3.13 11.35 15.43
CA ALA A 91 -2.41 11.70 14.22
C ALA A 91 -1.19 10.78 14.03
N VAL A 92 -1.07 10.17 12.86
CA VAL A 92 0.01 9.25 12.50
C VAL A 92 0.72 9.77 11.26
N LEU A 93 2.05 9.76 11.27
CA LEU A 93 2.86 9.98 10.08
C LEU A 93 3.36 8.62 9.56
N GLU A 94 3.00 8.30 8.33
CA GLU A 94 3.56 7.19 7.58
C GLU A 94 4.56 7.70 6.55
N ILE A 95 5.74 7.09 6.51
CA ILE A 95 6.81 7.41 5.57
C ILE A 95 6.93 6.23 4.60
N ALA A 96 7.07 6.54 3.31
CA ALA A 96 6.99 5.60 2.19
C ALA A 96 5.55 5.05 2.02
N THR A 97 4.66 5.90 1.54
CA THR A 97 3.26 5.56 1.25
C THR A 97 3.15 4.29 0.39
N GLY A 98 4.05 4.12 -0.59
CA GLY A 98 4.04 2.97 -1.49
C GLY A 98 2.68 2.78 -2.15
N THR A 99 2.06 1.63 -1.92
CA THR A 99 0.72 1.33 -2.44
C THR A 99 -0.42 2.01 -1.69
N GLY A 100 -0.16 2.56 -0.50
CA GLY A 100 -1.18 3.13 0.39
C GLY A 100 -1.96 2.11 1.23
N TYR A 101 -1.62 0.81 1.16
CA TYR A 101 -2.36 -0.23 1.88
C TYR A 101 -2.28 -0.07 3.40
N ASN A 102 -1.10 0.22 3.95
CA ASN A 102 -0.93 0.40 5.39
C ASN A 102 -1.57 1.70 5.88
N ALA A 103 -1.54 2.78 5.09
CA ALA A 103 -2.29 4.01 5.35
C ALA A 103 -3.78 3.72 5.55
N ALA A 104 -4.36 2.90 4.68
CA ALA A 104 -5.77 2.51 4.78
C ALA A 104 -6.03 1.64 6.03
N LEU A 105 -5.13 0.73 6.39
CA LEU A 105 -5.24 -0.04 7.64
C LEU A 105 -5.16 0.84 8.89
N LEU A 106 -4.26 1.83 8.91
CA LEU A 106 -4.13 2.80 9.99
C LEU A 106 -5.39 3.66 10.11
N ALA A 107 -5.94 4.12 8.99
CA ALA A 107 -7.17 4.90 8.96
C ALA A 107 -8.38 4.07 9.41
N GLU A 108 -8.47 2.80 9.00
CA GLU A 108 -9.51 1.86 9.47
C GLU A 108 -9.39 1.58 10.97
N ALA A 109 -8.17 1.56 11.50
CA ALA A 109 -7.92 1.51 12.95
C ALA A 109 -8.27 2.83 13.70
N GLY A 110 -8.72 3.86 12.98
CA GLY A 110 -9.20 5.12 13.53
C GLY A 110 -8.16 6.25 13.58
N ALA A 111 -6.99 6.10 12.95
CA ALA A 111 -5.98 7.16 12.90
C ALA A 111 -6.32 8.27 11.87
N VAL A 112 -5.77 9.45 12.10
CA VAL A 112 -5.69 10.55 11.12
C VAL A 112 -4.29 10.48 10.49
N VAL A 113 -4.19 9.98 9.27
CA VAL A 113 -2.91 9.54 8.69
C VAL A 113 -2.35 10.59 7.73
N THR A 114 -1.13 11.06 7.98
CA THR A 114 -0.36 11.82 7.00
C THR A 114 0.65 10.89 6.36
N THR A 115 0.75 10.89 5.03
CA THR A 115 1.71 10.03 4.32
C THR A 115 2.70 10.86 3.50
N VAL A 116 3.93 10.34 3.38
CA VAL A 116 5.01 10.94 2.57
C VAL A 116 5.57 9.89 1.64
N GLU A 117 5.67 10.22 0.35
CA GLU A 117 6.26 9.37 -0.69
C GLU A 117 7.30 10.17 -1.46
N ILE A 118 8.42 9.53 -1.77
CA ILE A 118 9.52 10.13 -2.53
C ILE A 118 9.34 9.90 -4.04
N ASP A 119 8.77 8.76 -4.43
CA ASP A 119 8.47 8.46 -5.82
C ASP A 119 7.15 9.12 -6.24
N ALA A 120 7.26 10.18 -7.04
CA ALA A 120 6.11 10.94 -7.54
C ALA A 120 5.13 10.08 -8.37
N ARG A 121 5.57 8.98 -9.00
CA ARG A 121 4.67 8.07 -9.72
C ARG A 121 3.81 7.30 -8.74
N LEU A 122 4.41 6.68 -7.72
CA LEU A 122 3.68 5.95 -6.68
C LEU A 122 2.68 6.87 -5.94
N ALA A 123 3.12 8.08 -5.62
CA ALA A 123 2.30 9.10 -4.99
C ALA A 123 0.98 9.38 -5.73
N ASN A 124 1.04 9.44 -7.06
CA ASN A 124 -0.09 9.76 -7.93
C ASN A 124 -0.96 8.54 -8.25
N GLU A 125 -0.37 7.34 -8.29
CA GLU A 125 -1.07 6.09 -8.63
C GLU A 125 -1.73 5.42 -7.43
N ALA A 126 -1.25 5.67 -6.21
CA ALA A 126 -1.76 5.02 -5.03
C ALA A 126 -3.25 5.40 -4.78
N PRO A 127 -4.17 4.42 -4.68
CA PRO A 127 -5.61 4.67 -4.61
C PRO A 127 -6.07 5.15 -3.21
N TRP A 128 -5.16 5.58 -2.34
CA TRP A 128 -5.44 5.98 -0.96
C TRP A 128 -6.47 7.12 -0.85
N TRP A 129 -6.56 8.00 -1.84
CA TRP A 129 -7.54 9.10 -1.86
C TRP A 129 -8.96 8.66 -2.22
N HIS A 130 -9.11 7.52 -2.88
CA HIS A 130 -10.39 6.94 -3.27
C HIS A 130 -11.00 6.05 -2.19
N TRP A 131 -10.21 5.60 -1.21
CA TRP A 131 -10.71 4.79 -0.13
C TRP A 131 -11.47 5.67 0.87
N THR A 132 -12.80 5.55 0.85
CA THR A 132 -13.67 6.09 1.90
C THR A 132 -13.99 4.96 2.88
N SER A 133 -13.52 5.08 4.13
CA SER A 133 -14.00 4.19 5.20
C SER A 133 -15.52 4.32 5.31
N PRO A 134 -16.29 3.23 5.44
CA PRO A 134 -17.72 3.30 5.73
C PRO A 134 -18.03 4.01 7.07
N ALA A 135 -17.03 4.19 7.94
CA ALA A 135 -17.13 4.96 9.18
C ALA A 135 -16.87 6.48 9.04
N ALA A 136 -16.52 6.97 7.83
CA ALA A 136 -16.29 8.39 7.60
C ALA A 136 -17.62 9.17 7.46
N PRO A 137 -17.76 10.38 8.04
CA PRO A 137 -18.94 11.22 7.82
C PRO A 137 -19.07 11.62 6.34
N PRO A 138 -20.29 11.85 5.82
CA PRO A 138 -20.50 12.18 4.41
C PRO A 138 -19.77 13.48 4.00
N VAL A 139 -19.08 13.41 2.87
CA VAL A 139 -18.23 14.47 2.31
C VAL A 139 -19.06 15.51 1.54
N ASP A 140 -18.89 16.80 1.87
CA ASP A 140 -19.35 17.92 1.04
C ASP A 140 -18.37 18.16 -0.12
N THR A 141 -18.79 17.86 -1.33
CA THR A 141 -17.99 17.94 -2.57
C THR A 141 -17.86 19.36 -3.13
N SER A 142 -18.43 20.38 -2.48
CA SER A 142 -18.40 21.76 -2.96
C SER A 142 -17.17 22.58 -2.55
N SER A 143 -16.32 22.06 -1.66
CA SER A 143 -15.08 22.71 -1.25
C SER A 143 -13.85 21.99 -1.83
N THR A 144 -12.92 22.73 -2.43
CA THR A 144 -11.63 22.20 -2.95
C THR A 144 -10.65 21.77 -1.84
N THR A 145 -11.13 21.64 -0.61
CA THR A 145 -10.43 21.03 0.52
C THR A 145 -11.15 19.73 0.84
N SER A 146 -10.62 18.62 0.31
CA SER A 146 -11.17 17.28 0.51
C SER A 146 -11.17 16.91 2.02
N PRO A 147 -12.28 16.44 2.61
CA PRO A 147 -12.39 16.13 4.02
C PRO A 147 -12.16 14.64 4.34
N SER A 148 -11.18 14.01 3.69
CA SER A 148 -10.67 12.71 4.14
C SER A 148 -9.63 12.98 5.23
N SER A 149 -9.68 12.25 6.34
CA SER A 149 -8.73 12.30 7.47
C SER A 149 -7.30 11.89 7.11
N CYS A 150 -6.92 11.99 5.84
CA CYS A 150 -5.61 11.67 5.32
C CYS A 150 -5.07 12.79 4.43
N HIS A 151 -3.88 13.30 4.77
CA HIS A 151 -3.17 14.30 3.98
C HIS A 151 -1.91 13.67 3.38
N TYR A 152 -1.70 13.89 2.08
CA TYR A 152 -0.47 13.49 1.42
C TYR A 152 0.44 14.69 1.23
N VAL A 153 1.73 14.50 1.51
CA VAL A 153 2.78 15.49 1.26
C VAL A 153 3.80 14.86 0.32
N ALA A 154 3.80 15.29 -0.95
CA ALA A 154 4.93 15.07 -1.85
C ALA A 154 6.08 15.99 -1.44
N ASN A 155 7.30 15.44 -1.38
CA ASN A 155 8.47 16.30 -1.51
C ASN A 155 8.63 16.67 -3.00
N ALA A 156 8.56 17.97 -3.27
CA ALA A 156 8.84 18.57 -4.58
C ALA A 156 10.34 18.60 -4.90
#